data_AF-A0A948PSF3-F1
#
_entry.id   AF-A0A948PSF3-F1
#
_cell.length_a   1.000
_cell.length_b   1.000
_cell.length_c   1.000
_cell.angle_alpha   90.00
_cell.angle_beta   90.00
_cell.angle_gamma   90.00
#
_symmetry.space_group_name_H-M   'P 1'
#
loop_
_entity.id
_entity.type
_entity.pdbx_description
1 polymer ?
#
loop_
_entity_poly.entity_id
_entity_poly.type
_entity_poly.pdbx_seq_one_letter_code
_entity_poly.pdbx_strand_id
1 'polypeptide(L)'
;MSELVPIERIEDKILLIREQKVMLDRDLAELYGVKPIALRQQVKRNIVRFPEDFMFQLTQEEAEFLVSQNVIPSKKHFGGYLPYAFTEQGVAMLSSVLNSERAVLVNIQIMRTFTPLEQNASPFRMEMNAAIFFPEPKCLAF
;
A
#
# COMPACT_ATOMS: atom_id res chain seq x y z
N MET A 1 -9.68 -20.78 -15.55
CA MET A 1 -8.70 -19.70 -15.40
C MET A 1 -8.72 -19.26 -13.95
N SER A 2 -7.66 -19.52 -13.21
CA SER A 2 -7.62 -19.33 -11.75
C SER A 2 -7.62 -17.84 -11.41
N GLU A 3 -8.75 -17.36 -10.90
CA GLU A 3 -8.86 -16.07 -10.24
C GLU A 3 -8.06 -16.16 -8.92
N LEU A 4 -6.77 -15.81 -8.96
CA LEU A 4 -5.87 -16.06 -7.83
C LEU A 4 -6.14 -15.13 -6.64
N VAL A 5 -6.76 -13.97 -6.86
CA VAL A 5 -7.26 -13.05 -5.84
C VAL A 5 -8.47 -12.27 -6.41
N PRO A 6 -9.61 -12.19 -5.70
CA PRO A 6 -10.74 -11.31 -6.07
C PRO A 6 -10.34 -9.83 -6.02
N ILE A 7 -10.88 -9.01 -6.94
CA ILE A 7 -10.56 -7.57 -7.04
C ILE A 7 -10.91 -6.84 -5.74
N GLU A 8 -12.01 -7.21 -5.09
CA GLU A 8 -12.49 -6.63 -3.84
C GLU A 8 -11.43 -6.76 -2.73
N ARG A 9 -10.68 -7.87 -2.70
CA ARG A 9 -9.61 -8.07 -1.70
C ARG A 9 -8.39 -7.18 -1.95
N ILE A 10 -8.22 -6.69 -3.17
CA ILE A 10 -7.15 -5.75 -3.52
C ILE A 10 -7.61 -4.34 -3.14
N GLU A 11 -8.85 -3.97 -3.44
CA GLU A 11 -9.45 -2.67 -3.08
C GLU A 11 -9.36 -2.39 -1.58
N ASP A 12 -9.71 -3.37 -0.75
CA ASP A 12 -9.65 -3.28 0.72
C ASP A 12 -8.22 -3.05 1.27
N LYS A 13 -7.19 -3.29 0.45
CA LYS A 13 -5.78 -3.14 0.82
C LYS A 13 -5.15 -1.85 0.31
N ILE A 14 -5.89 -1.05 -0.47
CA ILE A 14 -5.45 0.26 -0.95
C ILE A 14 -5.75 1.31 0.12
N LEU A 15 -4.74 2.06 0.51
CA LEU A 15 -4.81 3.13 1.51
C LEU A 15 -4.50 4.47 0.87
N LEU A 16 -5.08 5.54 1.40
CA LEU A 16 -4.71 6.91 1.04
C LEU A 16 -3.81 7.48 2.12
N ILE A 17 -2.51 7.63 1.82
CA ILE A 17 -1.51 8.15 2.74
C ILE A 17 -0.73 9.24 2.00
N ARG A 18 -0.60 10.43 2.62
CA ARG A 18 0.01 11.62 1.98
C ARG A 18 -0.60 11.93 0.60
N GLU A 19 -1.93 11.81 0.48
CA GLU A 19 -2.68 12.01 -0.76
C GLU A 19 -2.30 11.03 -1.90
N GLN A 20 -1.53 9.99 -1.60
CA GLN A 20 -1.14 8.95 -2.55
C GLN A 20 -1.87 7.64 -2.23
N LYS A 21 -2.34 6.97 -3.28
CA LYS A 21 -2.82 5.59 -3.18
C LYS A 21 -1.62 4.69 -2.95
N VAL A 22 -1.61 3.95 -1.85
CA VAL A 22 -0.50 3.09 -1.47
C VAL A 22 -0.98 1.73 -0.95
N MET A 23 -0.12 0.72 -1.08
CA MET A 23 -0.28 -0.58 -0.42
C MET A 23 0.89 -0.85 0.51
N LEU A 24 0.63 -1.53 1.63
CA LEU A 24 1.67 -1.86 2.60
C LEU A 24 2.45 -3.11 2.17
N ASP A 25 3.72 -3.17 2.56
CA ASP A 25 4.63 -4.29 2.32
C ASP A 25 4.07 -5.65 2.75
N ARG A 26 3.39 -5.73 3.89
CA ARG A 26 2.73 -6.95 4.38
C ARG A 26 1.62 -7.43 3.46
N ASP A 27 0.85 -6.50 2.90
CA ASP A 27 -0.37 -6.77 2.15
C ASP A 27 0.04 -7.23 0.75
N LEU A 28 1.04 -6.57 0.17
CA LEU A 28 1.71 -7.01 -1.05
C LEU A 28 2.38 -8.37 -0.89
N ALA A 29 3.04 -8.63 0.25
CA ALA A 29 3.66 -9.92 0.50
C ALA A 29 2.63 -11.06 0.55
N GLU A 30 1.49 -10.83 1.22
CA GLU A 30 0.36 -11.77 1.24
C GLU A 30 -0.20 -12.02 -0.18
N LEU A 31 -0.48 -10.95 -0.94
CA LEU A 31 -0.99 -11.05 -2.30
C LEU A 31 -0.02 -11.80 -3.21
N TYR A 32 1.28 -11.48 -3.16
CA TYR A 32 2.31 -12.16 -3.94
C TYR A 32 2.65 -13.56 -3.42
N GLY A 33 2.14 -13.99 -2.27
CA GLY A 33 2.42 -15.30 -1.69
C GLY A 33 3.86 -15.45 -1.21
N VAL A 34 4.50 -14.35 -0.80
CA VAL A 34 5.88 -14.32 -0.29
C VAL A 34 5.91 -13.89 1.18
N LYS A 35 6.98 -14.22 1.89
CA LYS A 35 7.15 -13.72 3.26
C LYS A 35 7.45 -12.21 3.24
N PRO A 36 6.88 -11.39 4.14
CA PRO A 36 7.17 -9.94 4.21
C PRO A 36 8.67 -9.62 4.36
N ILE A 37 9.44 -10.48 5.03
CA ILE A 37 10.90 -10.35 5.13
C ILE A 37 11.56 -10.54 3.75
N ALA A 38 11.12 -11.52 2.96
CA ALA A 38 11.68 -11.81 1.65
C ALA A 38 11.40 -10.66 0.66
N LEU A 39 10.19 -10.11 0.68
CA LEU A 39 9.84 -8.93 -0.14
C LEU A 39 10.75 -7.74 0.19
N ARG A 40 10.91 -7.41 1.48
CA ARG A 40 11.80 -6.32 1.92
C ARG A 40 13.26 -6.57 1.54
N GLN A 41 13.75 -7.81 1.62
CA GLN A 41 15.10 -8.15 1.17
C GLN A 41 15.28 -7.92 -0.33
N GLN A 42 14.29 -8.29 -1.15
CA GLN A 42 14.33 -8.06 -2.59
C GLN A 42 14.35 -6.56 -2.94
N VAL A 43 13.55 -5.76 -2.24
CA VAL A 43 13.55 -4.29 -2.37
C VAL A 43 14.92 -3.72 -2.01
N LYS A 44 15.47 -4.09 -0.84
CA LYS A 44 16.79 -3.61 -0.40
C LYS A 44 17.90 -3.95 -1.38
N ARG A 45 17.88 -5.14 -1.98
CA ARG A 45 18.86 -5.55 -3.00
C ARG A 45 18.75 -4.73 -4.29
N ASN A 46 17.56 -4.20 -4.57
CA ASN A 46 17.26 -3.46 -5.80
C ASN A 46 16.90 -2.00 -5.51
N ILE A 47 17.41 -1.41 -4.42
CA ILE A 47 16.97 -0.10 -3.93
C ILE A 47 17.08 1.02 -4.97
N VAL A 48 18.03 0.91 -5.92
CA VAL A 48 18.19 1.83 -7.05
C VAL A 48 16.94 1.92 -7.94
N ARG A 49 16.11 0.87 -7.96
CA ARG A 49 14.83 0.83 -8.70
C ARG A 49 13.65 1.42 -7.93
N PHE A 50 13.86 1.74 -6.65
CA PHE A 50 12.82 2.20 -5.72
C PHE A 50 13.16 3.60 -5.21
N PRO A 51 12.97 4.63 -6.03
CA PRO A 51 13.06 6.01 -5.58
C PRO A 51 11.94 6.36 -4.58
N GLU A 52 12.06 7.51 -3.91
CA GLU A 52 11.16 7.91 -2.80
C GLU A 52 9.70 8.11 -3.22
N ASP A 53 9.45 8.37 -4.51
CA ASP A 53 8.11 8.46 -5.12
C ASP A 53 7.48 7.09 -5.41
N PHE A 54 8.27 6.00 -5.40
CA PHE A 54 7.79 4.63 -5.62
C PHE A 54 7.48 3.92 -4.31
N MET A 55 8.26 4.24 -3.27
CA MET A 55 8.01 3.74 -1.93
C MET A 55 8.59 4.66 -0.86
N PHE A 56 7.96 4.64 0.30
CA PHE A 56 8.43 5.33 1.48
C PHE A 56 8.13 4.52 2.73
N GLN A 57 8.90 4.74 3.78
CA GLN A 57 8.59 4.16 5.09
C GLN A 57 7.58 5.05 5.80
N LEU A 58 6.57 4.43 6.42
CA LEU A 58 5.65 5.18 7.26
C LEU A 58 6.37 5.79 8.45
N THR A 59 5.95 6.97 8.87
CA THR A 59 6.37 7.54 10.16
C THR A 59 5.71 6.77 11.30
N GLN A 60 6.22 6.98 12.51
CA GLN A 60 5.59 6.43 13.69
C GLN A 60 4.12 6.88 13.78
N GLU A 61 3.86 8.17 13.63
CA GLU A 61 2.53 8.79 13.66
C GLU A 61 1.57 8.17 12.64
N GLU A 62 2.00 8.00 11.39
CA GLU A 62 1.23 7.36 10.33
C GLU A 62 0.90 5.90 10.68
N ALA A 63 1.86 5.16 11.23
CA ALA A 63 1.63 3.79 11.68
C ALA A 63 0.65 3.72 12.88
N GLU A 64 0.68 4.68 13.80
CA GLU A 64 -0.28 4.73 14.92
C GLU A 64 -1.70 5.02 14.42
N PHE A 65 -1.83 5.91 13.43
CA PHE A 65 -3.10 6.19 12.78
C PHE A 65 -3.68 4.95 12.08
N LEU A 66 -2.84 4.18 11.38
CA LEU A 66 -3.29 2.92 10.78
C LEU A 66 -3.71 1.86 11.81
N VAL A 67 -3.11 1.86 13.00
CA VAL A 67 -3.57 1.00 14.11
C VAL A 67 -4.94 1.45 14.61
N SER A 68 -5.18 2.76 14.75
CA SER A 68 -6.46 3.29 15.23
C SER A 68 -7.61 3.07 14.24
N GLN A 69 -7.30 3.00 12.94
CA GLN A 69 -8.26 2.65 11.89
C GLN A 69 -8.50 1.13 11.74
N ASN A 70 -7.97 0.30 12.65
CA ASN A 70 -7.99 -1.17 12.56
C ASN A 70 -7.38 -1.74 11.27
N VAL A 71 -6.64 -0.94 10.49
CA VAL A 71 -5.90 -1.41 9.31
C VAL A 71 -4.79 -2.34 9.76
N ILE A 72 -4.08 -1.98 10.83
CA ILE A 72 -2.99 -2.77 11.41
C ILE A 72 -3.39 -3.26 12.81
N PRO A 73 -3.21 -4.56 13.15
CA PRO A 73 -3.66 -5.10 14.43
C PRO A 73 -2.86 -4.56 15.64
N SER A 74 -1.57 -4.26 15.49
CA SER A 74 -0.78 -3.54 16.51
C SER A 74 0.60 -3.11 15.98
N LYS A 75 1.22 -2.09 16.60
CA LYS A 75 2.63 -1.71 16.33
C LYS A 75 3.61 -2.86 16.56
N LYS A 76 3.34 -3.70 17.57
CA LYS A 76 4.16 -4.89 17.91
C LYS A 76 4.08 -5.98 16.84
N HIS A 77 3.08 -5.96 15.98
CA HIS A 77 2.92 -6.95 14.91
C HIS A 77 4.08 -6.94 13.91
N PHE A 78 4.77 -5.80 13.79
CA PHE A 78 5.97 -5.67 12.95
C PHE A 78 7.28 -5.83 13.71
N GLY A 79 7.26 -6.14 15.01
CA GLY A 79 8.48 -6.31 15.82
C GLY A 79 9.29 -5.02 15.98
N GLY A 80 8.64 -3.85 16.03
CA GLY A 80 9.30 -2.54 16.16
C GLY A 80 9.73 -1.91 14.84
N TYR A 81 9.40 -2.53 13.71
CA TYR A 81 9.64 -1.99 12.38
C TYR A 81 8.42 -1.22 11.86
N LEU A 82 8.66 -0.10 11.16
CA LEU A 82 7.61 0.66 10.48
C LEU A 82 7.42 0.14 9.06
N PRO A 83 6.18 -0.17 8.62
CA PRO A 83 5.92 -0.74 7.30
C PRO A 83 6.34 0.19 6.16
N TYR A 84 6.76 -0.39 5.03
CA TYR A 84 6.88 0.37 3.79
C TYR A 84 5.52 0.47 3.10
N ALA A 85 5.24 1.65 2.58
CA ALA A 85 4.14 1.93 1.67
C ALA A 85 4.67 2.01 0.24
N PHE A 86 3.97 1.37 -0.70
CA PHE A 86 4.30 1.35 -2.12
C PHE A 86 3.18 2.01 -2.91
N THR A 87 3.55 2.95 -3.79
CA THR A 87 2.64 3.54 -4.77
C THR A 87 2.37 2.56 -5.90
N GLU A 88 1.45 2.90 -6.81
CA GLU A 88 1.19 2.11 -8.02
C GLU A 88 2.50 1.79 -8.78
N GLN A 89 3.35 2.79 -8.95
CA GLN A 89 4.63 2.68 -9.63
C GLN A 89 5.59 1.75 -8.87
N GLY A 90 5.60 1.83 -7.53
CA GLY A 90 6.36 0.92 -6.68
C GLY A 90 5.89 -0.53 -6.77
N VAL A 91 4.56 -0.76 -6.83
CA VAL A 91 3.98 -2.09 -7.02
C VAL A 91 4.35 -2.64 -8.40
N ALA A 92 4.25 -1.82 -9.44
CA ALA A 92 4.68 -2.20 -10.79
C ALA A 92 6.15 -2.62 -10.78
N MET A 93 7.01 -1.88 -10.07
CA MET A 93 8.42 -2.21 -9.93
C MET A 93 8.66 -3.53 -9.17
N LEU A 94 7.88 -3.83 -8.13
CA LEU A 94 7.98 -5.10 -7.39
C LEU A 94 7.78 -6.32 -8.29
N SER A 95 6.89 -6.24 -9.28
CA SER A 95 6.65 -7.34 -10.22
C SER A 95 7.91 -7.71 -11.03
N SER A 96 8.74 -6.71 -11.40
CA SER A 96 10.00 -6.90 -12.12
C SER A 96 11.11 -7.55 -11.28
N VAL A 97 10.96 -7.52 -9.94
CA VAL A 97 11.93 -8.05 -9.00
C VAL A 97 11.53 -9.45 -8.54
N LEU A 98 10.23 -9.70 -8.32
CA LEU A 98 9.73 -10.98 -7.80
C LEU A 98 9.59 -12.07 -8.87
N ASN A 99 9.48 -11.72 -10.16
CA ASN A 99 9.59 -12.59 -11.35
C ASN A 99 8.87 -13.96 -11.31
N SER A 100 7.85 -14.15 -10.46
CA SER A 100 7.03 -15.36 -10.42
C SER A 100 5.75 -15.16 -11.22
N GLU A 101 5.21 -16.24 -11.79
CA GLU A 101 3.92 -16.19 -12.52
C GLU A 101 2.80 -15.60 -11.66
N ARG A 102 2.75 -15.99 -10.37
CA ARG A 102 1.83 -15.40 -9.39
C ARG A 102 2.05 -13.89 -9.24
N ALA A 103 3.29 -13.43 -9.12
CA ALA A 103 3.59 -12.00 -8.97
C ALA A 103 3.17 -11.20 -10.21
N VAL A 104 3.38 -11.74 -11.41
CA VAL A 104 2.91 -11.13 -12.66
C VAL A 104 1.39 -11.00 -12.67
N LEU A 105 0.66 -12.08 -12.37
CA LEU A 105 -0.80 -12.08 -12.38
C LEU A 105 -1.40 -11.12 -11.34
N VAL A 106 -0.88 -11.15 -10.11
CA VAL A 106 -1.31 -10.26 -9.04
C VAL A 106 -1.03 -8.80 -9.40
N ASN A 107 0.13 -8.50 -9.97
CA ASN A 107 0.44 -7.13 -10.39
C ASN A 107 -0.55 -6.61 -11.44
N ILE A 108 -0.92 -7.44 -12.43
CA ILE A 108 -1.94 -7.07 -13.43
C ILE A 108 -3.27 -6.74 -12.74
N GLN A 109 -3.68 -7.51 -11.74
CA GLN A 109 -4.91 -7.23 -10.99
C GLN A 109 -4.80 -5.95 -10.17
N ILE A 110 -3.66 -5.71 -9.52
CA ILE A 110 -3.43 -4.48 -8.76
C ILE A 110 -3.51 -3.26 -9.68
N MET A 111 -2.82 -3.26 -10.82
CA MET A 111 -2.87 -2.14 -11.78
C MET A 111 -4.30 -1.83 -12.24
N ARG A 112 -5.10 -2.87 -12.53
CA ARG A 112 -6.52 -2.72 -12.91
C ARG A 112 -7.38 -2.10 -11.80
N THR A 113 -6.98 -2.28 -10.55
CA THR A 113 -7.69 -1.77 -9.38
C THR A 113 -7.27 -0.33 -9.04
N PHE A 114 -5.99 0.01 -9.28
CA PHE A 114 -5.47 1.36 -9.07
C PHE A 114 -5.98 2.36 -10.11
N THR A 115 -6.07 1.92 -11.38
CA THR A 115 -6.59 2.71 -12.49
C THR A 115 -8.13 2.75 -12.43
N PRO A 116 -8.76 3.93 -12.32
CA PRO A 116 -10.19 4.04 -12.53
C PRO A 116 -10.50 3.65 -13.98
N LEU A 117 -11.21 2.54 -14.18
CA LEU A 117 -11.74 2.22 -15.50
C LEU A 117 -12.80 3.27 -15.82
N GLU A 118 -12.48 4.21 -16.72
CA GLU A 118 -13.44 5.14 -17.30
C GLU A 118 -14.55 4.34 -18.00
N GLN A 119 -15.61 4.03 -17.26
CA GLN A 119 -16.97 3.80 -17.77
C GLN A 119 -18.01 3.64 -16.66
N ASN A 120 -17.61 3.30 -15.44
CA ASN A 120 -18.45 3.40 -14.27
C ASN A 120 -17.55 3.77 -13.11
N ALA A 121 -17.50 5.06 -12.77
CA ALA A 121 -16.89 5.52 -11.54
C ALA A 121 -17.70 4.93 -10.37
N SER A 122 -17.39 3.68 -9.98
CA SER A 122 -17.70 3.22 -8.64
C SER A 122 -16.97 4.18 -7.72
N PRO A 123 -17.66 4.90 -6.83
CA PRO A 123 -16.97 5.67 -5.82
C PRO A 123 -16.22 4.63 -5.00
N PHE A 124 -14.90 4.52 -5.20
CA PHE A 124 -14.02 3.82 -4.28
C PHE A 124 -14.41 4.34 -2.92
N ARG A 125 -15.04 3.46 -2.13
CA ARG A 125 -15.91 3.77 -1.00
C ARG A 125 -15.41 4.99 -0.24
N MET A 126 -15.93 6.15 -0.64
CA MET A 126 -15.63 7.45 -0.06
C MET A 126 -16.52 7.61 1.17
N GLU A 127 -16.54 6.58 2.01
CA GLU A 127 -17.17 6.61 3.31
C GLU A 127 -16.17 6.07 4.31
N MET A 128 -15.54 7.04 4.99
CA MET A 128 -15.31 7.08 6.43
C MET A 128 -13.88 7.50 6.77
N ASN A 129 -13.64 8.80 6.79
CA ASN A 129 -13.71 9.59 8.02
C ASN A 129 -13.12 10.96 7.74
N ALA A 130 -13.81 12.01 8.16
CA ALA A 130 -13.38 13.41 8.12
C ALA A 130 -12.09 13.71 8.93
N ALA A 131 -11.29 12.70 9.26
CA ALA A 131 -10.02 12.80 9.96
C ALA A 131 -8.79 12.72 9.04
N ILE A 132 -8.99 12.53 7.73
CA ILE A 132 -7.90 12.52 6.73
C ILE A 132 -7.59 13.93 6.20
N PHE A 133 -8.37 14.94 6.60
CA PHE A 133 -7.98 16.33 6.43
C PHE A 133 -6.99 16.70 7.53
N PHE A 134 -5.76 17.05 7.16
CA PHE A 134 -4.77 17.66 8.04
C PHE A 134 -5.42 18.70 8.98
N PRO A 135 -4.96 18.82 10.24
CA PRO A 135 -5.44 19.91 11.09
C PRO A 135 -5.13 21.23 10.41
N GLU A 136 -6.14 22.11 10.35
CA GLU A 136 -5.95 23.52 10.00
C GLU A 136 -4.68 24.08 10.64
N PRO A 137 -3.89 24.93 9.94
CA PRO A 137 -2.80 25.63 10.58
C PRO A 137 -3.41 26.43 11.74
N LYS A 138 -3.08 26.03 12.97
CA LYS A 138 -3.45 26.78 14.18
C LYS A 138 -3.10 28.24 13.91
N CYS A 139 -4.12 29.09 13.92
CA CYS A 139 -3.95 30.53 13.99
C CYS A 139 -2.88 30.84 15.04
N LEU A 140 -1.77 31.42 14.61
CA LEU A 140 -0.88 32.16 15.48
C LEU A 140 -1.66 33.41 15.92
N ALA A 141 -2.31 33.30 17.08
CA ALA A 141 -2.71 34.46 17.85
C ALA A 141 -1.52 34.84 18.74
N PHE A 142 -0.83 35.91 18.36
CA PHE A 142 -0.08 36.79 19.26
C PHE A 142 -0.18 38.22 18.73
#